data_AF-A0A327QE86-F1
#
_entry.id   AF-A0A327QE86-F1
#
_cell.length_a   1.000
_cell.length_b   1.000
_cell.length_c   1.000
_cell.angle_alpha   90.00
_cell.angle_beta   90.00
_cell.angle_gamma   90.00
#
_symmetry.space_group_name_H-M   'P 1'
#
loop_
_entity.id
_entity.type
_entity.pdbx_description
1 polymer ?
#
loop_
_entity_poly.entity_id
_entity_poly.type
_entity_poly.pdbx_seq_one_letter_code
_entity_poly.pdbx_strand_id
1 'polypeptide(L)'
;MGLVNILEVFNTSLGIIAIMEFPIDVFPRINLELEETKRNLWIKIIGIAFEKPKEFLDLNVFACQVELLNEHLLKSGDVLTIIDK
;
A
#
# COMPACT_ATOMS: atom_id res chain seq x y z
N MET A 1 0.02 -6.36 -14.85
CA MET A 1 0.71 -5.94 -13.60
C MET A 1 0.44 -4.45 -13.41
N GLY A 2 -0.06 -4.07 -12.24
CA GLY A 2 -0.41 -2.68 -11.92
C GLY A 2 0.64 -2.05 -11.02
N LEU A 3 1.01 -0.80 -11.30
CA LEU A 3 1.77 0.02 -10.35
C LEU A 3 0.81 0.65 -9.35
N VAL A 4 1.25 0.76 -8.10
CA VAL A 4 0.56 1.38 -6.97
C VAL A 4 1.45 2.46 -6.42
N ASN A 5 0.91 3.67 -6.26
CA ASN A 5 1.64 4.76 -5.63
C ASN A 5 1.29 4.80 -4.14
N ILE A 6 2.29 4.98 -3.28
CA ILE A 6 2.07 5.36 -1.90
C ILE A 6 1.88 6.87 -1.86
N LEU A 7 0.66 7.32 -1.56
CA LEU A 7 0.36 8.75 -1.49
C LEU A 7 0.78 9.34 -0.15
N GLU A 8 0.48 8.64 0.94
CA GLU A 8 0.79 9.10 2.29
C GLU A 8 1.18 7.93 3.20
N VAL A 9 2.02 8.22 4.18
CA VAL A 9 2.48 7.25 5.18
C VAL A 9 2.36 7.87 6.57
N PHE A 10 1.66 7.17 7.46
CA PHE A 10 1.51 7.53 8.86
C PHE A 10 2.23 6.50 9.73
N ASN A 11 3.06 6.98 10.64
CA ASN A 11 3.62 6.14 11.68
C ASN A 11 2.76 6.27 12.94
N THR A 12 2.16 5.17 13.37
CA THR A 12 1.27 5.12 14.53
C THR A 12 1.86 4.21 15.61
N SER A 13 1.34 4.29 16.83
CA SER A 13 1.74 3.36 17.91
C SER A 13 1.41 1.89 17.61
N LEU A 14 0.51 1.63 16.65
CA LEU A 14 0.10 0.29 16.23
C LEU A 14 0.86 -0.22 14.99
N GLY A 15 1.70 0.63 14.38
CA GLY A 15 2.44 0.32 13.16
C GLY A 15 2.30 1.40 12.09
N ILE A 16 2.67 1.05 10.86
CA ILE A 16 2.66 1.97 9.73
C ILE A 16 1.34 1.81 8.96
N ILE A 17 0.68 2.94 8.68
CA ILE A 17 -0.48 3.01 7.81
C ILE A 17 -0.05 3.70 6.53
N ALA A 18 -0.37 3.12 5.37
CA ALA A 18 -0.12 3.71 4.06
C ALA A 18 -1.45 3.98 3.35
N ILE A 19 -1.58 5.14 2.72
CA ILE A 19 -2.63 5.42 1.73
C ILE A 19 -2.05 5.10 0.36
N MET A 20 -2.67 4.17 -0.33
CA MET A 20 -2.22 3.68 -1.62
C MET A 20 -3.23 3.99 -2.72
N GLU A 21 -2.73 4.44 -3.86
CA GLU A 21 -3.50 4.66 -5.08
C GLU A 21 -3.46 3.43 -5.98
N PHE A 22 -4.64 2.94 -6.34
CA PHE A 22 -4.82 1.80 -7.22
C PHE A 22 -5.28 2.25 -8.61
N PRO A 23 -4.98 1.46 -9.66
CA PRO A 23 -5.58 1.67 -10.98
C PRO A 23 -7.10 1.69 -10.91
N ILE A 24 -7.74 2.43 -11.84
CA ILE A 24 -9.18 2.74 -11.84
C ILE A 24 -10.10 1.48 -11.81
N ASP A 25 -9.58 0.32 -12.22
CA ASP A 25 -10.34 -0.95 -12.28
C ASP A 25 -9.99 -1.94 -11.15
N VAL A 26 -9.13 -1.56 -10.19
CA VAL A 26 -8.73 -2.41 -9.07
C VAL A 26 -9.46 -1.98 -7.81
N PHE A 27 -10.45 -2.78 -7.40
CA PHE A 27 -11.10 -2.64 -6.09
C PHE A 27 -10.48 -3.67 -5.14
N PRO A 28 -9.63 -3.25 -4.18
CA PRO A 28 -8.96 -4.18 -3.29
C PRO A 28 -9.97 -4.83 -2.33
N ARG A 29 -10.39 -6.06 -2.66
CA ARG A 29 -11.05 -7.00 -1.75
C ARG A 29 -10.09 -8.15 -1.42
N ILE A 30 -8.92 -7.86 -0.86
CA ILE A 30 -7.83 -8.85 -0.86
C ILE A 30 -6.92 -8.75 0.38
N ASN A 31 -6.53 -9.91 0.91
CA ASN A 31 -5.30 -10.11 1.70
C ASN A 31 -4.12 -10.11 0.72
N LEU A 32 -3.41 -9.00 0.55
CA LEU A 32 -2.35 -8.85 -0.46
C LEU A 32 -0.97 -9.02 0.16
N GLU A 33 -0.28 -10.11 -0.16
CA GLU A 33 1.16 -10.21 0.10
C GLU A 33 1.89 -9.70 -1.15
N LEU A 34 2.44 -8.47 -1.09
CA LEU A 34 3.15 -7.84 -2.21
C LEU A 34 4.66 -7.98 -2.04
N GLU A 35 5.25 -8.97 -2.70
CA GLU A 35 6.71 -9.13 -2.82
C GLU A 35 7.21 -8.35 -4.04
N GLU A 36 8.01 -7.29 -3.87
CA GLU A 36 8.71 -6.68 -5.01
C GLU A 36 10.21 -6.51 -4.77
N THR A 37 11.01 -6.85 -5.78
CA THR A 37 12.45 -6.63 -5.81
C THR A 37 12.84 -5.69 -6.93
N LYS A 38 13.54 -4.60 -6.56
CA LYS A 38 14.76 -4.17 -7.28
C LYS A 38 15.96 -3.87 -6.39
N ARG A 39 15.85 -3.95 -5.04
CA ARG A 39 17.00 -3.82 -4.10
C ARG A 39 16.79 -4.27 -2.64
N ASN A 40 15.91 -5.26 -2.37
CA ASN A 40 15.54 -5.79 -1.04
C ASN A 40 14.56 -4.92 -0.25
N LEU A 41 13.29 -4.84 -0.65
CA LEU A 41 12.25 -4.26 0.20
C LEU A 41 11.10 -5.26 0.30
N TRP A 42 11.05 -5.96 1.43
CA TRP A 42 10.08 -7.03 1.67
C TRP A 42 8.91 -6.42 2.45
N ILE A 43 7.79 -6.19 1.78
CA ILE A 43 6.59 -5.61 2.39
C ILE A 43 5.52 -6.68 2.47
N LYS A 44 4.96 -6.88 3.66
CA LYS A 44 3.75 -7.67 3.82
C LYS A 44 2.58 -6.73 4.13
N ILE A 45 1.61 -6.67 3.23
CA ILE A 45 0.36 -5.94 3.47
C ILE A 45 -0.62 -6.92 4.10
N ILE A 46 -0.58 -7.03 5.43
CA ILE A 46 -1.58 -7.81 6.16
C ILE A 46 -2.89 -6.99 6.15
N GLY A 47 -4.02 -7.63 5.80
CA GLY A 47 -5.33 -6.99 5.56
C GLY A 47 -5.73 -5.89 6.56
N ILE A 48 -6.68 -5.01 6.29
CA ILE A 48 -8.02 -5.19 5.72
C ILE A 48 -8.46 -3.83 5.14
N ALA A 49 -9.43 -3.85 4.21
CA ALA A 49 -10.06 -2.67 3.63
C ALA A 49 -10.40 -1.59 4.67
N PHE A 50 -9.82 -0.40 4.51
CA PHE A 50 -10.32 0.81 5.13
C PHE A 50 -11.10 1.66 4.13
N GLU A 51 -12.07 2.37 4.69
CA GLU A 51 -12.91 3.35 4.04
C GLU A 51 -12.09 4.26 3.12
N LYS A 52 -12.62 4.56 1.94
CA LYS A 52 -12.05 5.56 1.05
C LYS A 52 -11.93 6.88 1.84
N PRO A 53 -10.71 7.40 2.10
CA PRO A 53 -10.59 8.61 2.90
C PRO A 53 -11.30 9.77 2.21
N LYS A 54 -12.03 10.58 2.99
CA LYS A 54 -12.88 11.67 2.48
C LYS A 54 -12.10 12.74 1.73
N GLU A 55 -10.81 12.85 1.98
CA GLU A 55 -9.91 13.81 1.34
C GLU A 55 -9.56 13.43 -0.11
N PHE A 56 -9.75 12.17 -0.51
CA PHE A 56 -9.34 11.63 -1.80
C PHE A 56 -10.53 11.08 -2.61
N LEU A 57 -11.67 11.76 -2.57
CA LEU A 57 -12.92 11.31 -3.22
C LEU A 57 -12.79 11.07 -4.73
N ASP A 58 -11.91 11.79 -5.41
CA ASP A 58 -11.71 11.68 -6.86
C ASP A 58 -10.69 10.59 -7.28
N LEU A 59 -9.96 10.00 -6.33
CA LEU A 59 -8.94 8.98 -6.60
C LEU A 59 -9.40 7.59 -6.16
N ASN A 60 -8.87 6.53 -6.76
CA ASN A 60 -9.14 5.16 -6.32
C ASN A 60 -8.12 4.76 -5.24
N VAL A 61 -8.31 5.25 -4.02
CA VAL A 61 -7.34 5.09 -2.92
C VAL A 61 -7.91 4.34 -1.74
N PHE A 62 -7.03 3.61 -1.04
CA PHE A 62 -7.37 2.86 0.15
C PHE A 62 -6.25 2.97 1.18
N ALA A 63 -6.62 3.12 2.46
CA ALA A 63 -5.69 3.01 3.55
C ALA A 63 -5.48 1.54 3.94
N CYS A 64 -4.27 1.15 4.29
CA CYS A 64 -3.96 -0.17 4.82
C CYS A 64 -2.86 -0.10 5.88
N GLN A 65 -2.82 -1.09 6.77
CA GLN A 65 -1.67 -1.32 7.62
C GLN A 65 -0.58 -2.05 6.83
N VAL A 66 0.68 -1.70 7.09
CA VAL A 66 1.83 -2.27 6.40
C VAL A 66 2.84 -2.81 7.41
N GLU A 67 3.29 -4.04 7.20
CA GLU A 67 4.40 -4.64 7.94
C GLU A 67 5.65 -4.67 7.05
N LEU A 68 6.71 -4.03 7.54
CA LEU A 68 8.01 -4.05 6.88
C LEU A 68 8.82 -5.23 7.42
N LEU A 69 9.17 -6.16 6.54
CA LEU A 69 9.96 -7.34 6.91
C LEU A 69 11.46 -7.03 6.93
N ASN A 70 11.86 -5.79 6.60
CA ASN A 70 13.24 -5.31 6.69
C ASN A 70 13.29 -3.83 7.13
N GLU A 71 14.50 -3.33 7.40
CA GLU A 71 14.73 -2.00 7.98
C GLU A 71 14.41 -0.81 7.06
N HIS A 72 13.85 -1.04 5.87
CA HIS A 72 13.56 0.04 4.94
C HIS A 72 12.22 0.71 5.24
N LEU A 73 12.27 2.01 5.51
CA LEU A 73 11.08 2.84 5.68
C LEU A 73 10.44 3.17 4.33
N LEU A 74 9.12 2.96 4.25
CA LEU A 74 8.28 3.50 3.18
C LEU A 74 8.15 5.01 3.30
N LYS A 75 8.08 5.68 2.15
CA LYS A 75 7.85 7.12 2.04
C LYS A 75 6.71 7.41 1.07
N SER A 76 6.08 8.56 1.27
CA SER A 76 5.17 9.13 0.27
C SER A 76 5.90 9.32 -1.06
N GLY A 77 5.25 8.90 -2.14
CA GLY A 77 5.79 8.88 -3.50
C GLY A 77 6.51 7.59 -3.89
N ASP A 78 6.73 6.66 -2.97
CA ASP A 78 7.25 5.33 -3.33
C ASP A 78 6.24 4.61 -4.23
N VAL A 79 6.77 3.86 -5.21
CA VAL A 79 5.99 3.07 -6.15
C VAL A 79 6.17 1.59 -5.84
N LEU A 80 5.06 0.89 -5.66
CA LEU A 80 4.99 -0.55 -5.47
C LEU A 80 4.41 -1.19 -6.73
N THR A 81 4.99 -2.28 -7.21
CA THR A 81 4.39 -3.10 -8.27
C THR A 81 3.58 -4.22 -7.65
N ILE A 82 2.30 -4.31 -8.04
CA ILE A 82 1.49 -5.47 -7.74
C ILE A 82 1.92 -6.63 -8.65
N ILE A 83 2.48 -7.66 -8.03
CA ILE A 83 2.67 -8.97 -8.65
C ILE A 83 1.48 -9.85 -8.24
N ASP A 84 0.42 -9.78 -9.04
CA ASP A 84 -0.69 -10.74 -8.94
C ASP A 84 -0.21 -12.07 -9.52
N LYS A 85 -0.26 -13.15 -8.72
CA LYS A 85 0.14 -14.51 -9.13
C LYS A 85 -1.06 -15.31 -9.62
#